data_AF-A0A8J6M933-F1
#
_entry.id   AF-A0A8J6M933-F1
#
_cell.length_a   1.000
_cell.length_b   1.000
_cell.length_c   1.000
_cell.angle_alpha   90.00
_cell.angle_beta   90.00
_cell.angle_gamma   90.00
#
_symmetry.space_group_name_H-M   'P 1'
#
loop_
_entity.id
_entity.type
_entity.pdbx_description
1 polymer ?
#
loop_
_entity_poly.entity_id
_entity_poly.type
_entity_poly.pdbx_seq_one_letter_code
_entity_poly.pdbx_strand_id
1 'polypeptide(L)'
;MRGLLEEIFTDRFMAKYTNFENFESFRYSSAVVVNWESDVLIYARERLDAIVRESTQFSSWEEMVRSAADLRYGPSGDVPDKDE
;
A
#
# COMPACT_ATOMS: atom_id res chain seq x y z
N MET A 1 1.81 13.08 -1.70
CA MET A 1 1.27 11.83 -1.09
C MET A 1 1.96 10.57 -1.63
N ARG A 2 2.28 10.53 -2.93
CA ARG A 2 2.92 9.38 -3.61
C ARG A 2 4.20 8.85 -2.95
N GLY A 3 5.14 9.72 -2.61
CA GLY A 3 6.43 9.30 -2.00
C GLY A 3 6.28 8.59 -0.65
N LEU A 4 5.30 9.00 0.17
CA LEU A 4 5.03 8.34 1.45
C LEU A 4 4.49 6.91 1.25
N LEU A 5 3.60 6.73 0.27
CA LEU A 5 3.04 5.41 -0.03
C LEU A 5 4.12 4.47 -0.60
N GLU A 6 4.99 4.98 -1.46
CA GLU A 6 6.16 4.22 -1.96
C GLU A 6 7.15 3.86 -0.83
N GLU A 7 7.26 4.68 0.20
CA GLU A 7 8.14 4.43 1.34
C GLU A 7 7.60 3.38 2.34
N ILE A 8 6.28 3.33 2.55
CA ILE A 8 5.66 2.36 3.46
C ILE A 8 5.33 1.03 2.76
N PHE A 9 5.00 1.05 1.47
CA PHE A 9 4.71 -0.14 0.67
C PHE A 9 5.96 -0.65 -0.04
N THR A 10 6.95 -1.07 0.75
CA THR A 10 8.15 -1.72 0.23
C THR A 10 7.82 -3.05 -0.43
N ASP A 11 8.67 -3.51 -1.35
CA ASP A 11 8.50 -4.81 -2.01
C ASP A 11 8.38 -5.97 -1.00
N ARG A 12 9.12 -5.91 0.11
CA ARG A 12 9.00 -6.89 1.20
C ARG A 12 7.62 -6.86 1.85
N PHE A 13 7.05 -5.68 2.09
CA PHE A 13 5.70 -5.56 2.62
C PHE A 13 4.69 -6.12 1.60
N MET A 14 4.82 -5.72 0.34
CA MET A 14 3.90 -6.13 -0.73
C MET A 14 3.92 -7.65 -0.91
N ALA A 15 5.09 -8.27 -1.05
CA ALA A 15 5.21 -9.72 -1.21
C ALA A 15 4.73 -10.52 0.02
N LYS A 16 4.79 -9.93 1.22
CA LYS A 16 4.40 -10.62 2.47
C LYS A 16 2.90 -10.54 2.77
N TYR A 17 2.29 -9.39 2.51
CA TYR A 17 0.90 -9.10 2.92
C TYR A 17 -0.08 -8.98 1.75
N THR A 18 0.42 -9.00 0.51
CA THR A 18 -0.38 -8.90 -0.72
C THR A 18 0.01 -9.98 -1.72
N ASN A 19 -0.83 -10.20 -2.73
CA ASN A 19 -0.54 -11.06 -3.87
C ASN A 19 0.33 -10.37 -4.94
N PHE A 20 0.87 -9.19 -4.66
CA PHE A 20 1.68 -8.40 -5.59
C PHE A 20 3.15 -8.39 -5.16
N GLU A 21 4.04 -8.38 -6.15
CA GLU A 21 5.49 -8.33 -5.90
C GLU A 21 5.95 -6.95 -5.38
N ASN A 22 5.29 -5.87 -5.81
CA ASN A 22 5.65 -4.50 -5.48
C ASN A 22 4.44 -3.55 -5.54
N PHE A 23 4.64 -2.32 -5.04
CA PHE A 23 3.57 -1.32 -4.98
C PHE A 23 3.12 -0.87 -6.38
N GLU A 24 4.02 -0.87 -7.36
CA GLU A 24 3.67 -0.54 -8.74
C GLU A 24 2.63 -1.51 -9.34
N SER A 25 2.80 -2.81 -9.10
CA SER A 25 1.86 -3.84 -9.55
C SER A 25 0.47 -3.66 -8.93
N PHE A 26 0.41 -3.24 -7.66
CA PHE A 26 -0.85 -2.88 -7.00
C PHE A 26 -1.48 -1.62 -7.60
N ARG A 27 -0.69 -0.60 -7.94
CA ARG A 27 -1.22 0.61 -8.60
C ARG A 27 -1.79 0.29 -9.97
N TYR A 28 -1.13 -0.57 -10.73
CA TYR A 28 -1.61 -1.00 -12.05
C TYR A 28 -2.95 -1.74 -11.95
N SER A 29 -3.08 -2.68 -11.01
CA SER A 29 -4.33 -3.43 -10.80
C SER A 29 -5.49 -2.54 -10.32
N SER A 30 -5.19 -1.43 -9.63
CA SER A 30 -6.17 -0.48 -9.10
C SER A 30 -6.32 0.81 -9.92
N ALA A 31 -5.65 0.94 -11.07
CA ALA A 31 -5.65 2.16 -11.90
C ALA A 31 -7.05 2.55 -12.43
N VAL A 32 -7.98 1.59 -12.46
CA VAL A 32 -9.39 1.83 -12.84
C VAL A 32 -10.23 2.42 -11.69
N VAL A 33 -9.70 2.44 -10.47
CA VAL A 33 -10.41 2.88 -9.25
C VAL A 33 -9.74 4.08 -8.57
N VAL A 34 -8.44 4.24 -8.74
CA VAL A 34 -7.63 5.25 -8.04
C VAL A 34 -6.81 6.06 -9.04
N ASN A 35 -6.89 7.39 -8.93
CA ASN A 35 -5.97 8.26 -9.64
C ASN A 35 -4.69 8.48 -8.81
N TRP A 36 -3.63 7.74 -9.18
CA TRP A 36 -2.32 7.78 -8.50
C TRP A 36 -1.44 8.98 -8.89
N GLU A 37 -1.84 9.77 -9.89
CA GLU A 37 -1.12 10.97 -10.34
C GLU A 37 -1.57 12.23 -9.62
N SER A 38 -2.69 12.18 -8.90
CA SER A 38 -3.22 13.30 -8.12
C SER A 38 -2.52 13.43 -6.78
N ASP A 39 -2.24 14.67 -6.36
CA ASP A 39 -1.71 14.98 -5.03
C ASP A 39 -2.66 14.56 -3.90
N VAL A 40 -3.97 14.53 -4.21
CA VAL A 40 -5.04 14.05 -3.35
C VAL A 40 -5.57 12.74 -3.89
N LEU A 41 -5.57 11.69 -3.06
CA LEU A 41 -6.08 10.38 -3.43
C LEU A 41 -7.62 10.44 -3.53
N ILE A 42 -8.15 10.49 -4.75
CA ILE A 42 -9.58 10.36 -5.00
C ILE A 42 -9.84 8.93 -5.45
N TYR A 43 -10.63 8.20 -4.67
CA TYR A 43 -10.96 6.82 -4.93
C TYR A 43 -12.37 6.48 -4.43
N ALA A 44 -13.01 5.51 -5.08
CA ALA A 44 -14.23 4.92 -4.56
C ALA A 44 -13.87 3.93 -3.43
N ARG A 45 -14.07 4.33 -2.17
CA ARG A 45 -13.71 3.54 -0.99
C ARG A 45 -14.15 2.08 -1.09
N GLU A 46 -15.41 1.82 -1.39
CA GLU A 46 -15.93 0.45 -1.48
C GLU A 46 -15.26 -0.41 -2.55
N ARG A 47 -14.91 0.19 -3.69
CA ARG A 47 -14.22 -0.52 -4.78
C ARG A 47 -12.77 -0.81 -4.43
N LEU A 48 -12.09 0.14 -3.80
CA LEU A 48 -10.71 -0.06 -3.37
C LEU A 48 -10.64 -1.08 -2.23
N ASP A 49 -11.55 -1.00 -1.25
CA ASP A 49 -11.64 -1.97 -0.16
C ASP A 49 -11.97 -3.38 -0.67
N ALA A 50 -12.75 -3.52 -1.76
CA ALA A 50 -12.97 -4.81 -2.41
C ALA A 50 -11.67 -5.38 -3.02
N ILE A 51 -10.92 -4.57 -3.78
CA ILE A 51 -9.61 -4.97 -4.34
C ILE A 51 -8.66 -5.38 -3.21
N VAL A 52 -8.56 -4.57 -2.16
CA VAL A 52 -7.68 -4.83 -1.02
C VAL A 52 -8.05 -6.16 -0.36
N ARG A 53 -9.34 -6.45 -0.15
CA ARG A 53 -9.78 -7.72 0.44
C ARG A 53 -9.55 -8.94 -0.46
N GLU A 54 -9.65 -8.75 -1.78
CA GLU A 54 -9.44 -9.82 -2.75
C GLU A 54 -7.97 -10.14 -3.00
N SER A 55 -7.09 -9.14 -2.85
CA SER A 55 -5.68 -9.22 -3.25
C SER A 55 -4.67 -9.11 -2.10
N THR A 56 -5.14 -8.83 -0.88
CA THR A 56 -4.30 -8.65 0.31
C THR A 56 -4.92 -9.31 1.53
N GLN A 57 -4.15 -9.37 2.62
CA GLN A 57 -4.63 -9.88 3.91
C GLN A 57 -5.50 -8.87 4.69
N PHE A 58 -5.65 -7.64 4.20
CA PHE A 58 -6.35 -6.56 4.88
C PHE A 58 -7.81 -6.44 4.43
N SER A 59 -8.68 -5.93 5.30
CA SER A 59 -10.12 -5.80 5.02
C SER A 59 -10.49 -4.48 4.34
N SER A 60 -9.60 -3.48 4.40
CA SER A 60 -9.77 -2.14 3.84
C SER A 60 -8.44 -1.47 3.49
N TRP A 61 -8.48 -0.50 2.59
CA TRP A 61 -7.32 0.32 2.23
C TRP A 61 -6.72 1.05 3.43
N GLU A 62 -7.57 1.57 4.31
CA GLU A 62 -7.12 2.31 5.50
C GLU A 62 -6.33 1.40 6.46
N GLU A 63 -6.80 0.17 6.65
CA GLU A 63 -6.11 -0.83 7.47
C GLU A 63 -4.74 -1.20 6.88
N MET A 64 -4.69 -1.39 5.56
CA MET A 64 -3.44 -1.68 4.83
C MET A 64 -2.43 -0.54 5.00
N VAL A 65 -2.85 0.71 4.79
CA VAL A 65 -1.97 1.90 4.93
C VAL A 65 -1.51 2.06 6.37
N ARG A 66 -2.41 1.92 7.35
CA ARG A 66 -2.05 2.02 8.77
C ARG A 66 -1.06 0.93 9.17
N SER A 67 -1.29 -0.31 8.74
CA SER A 67 -0.40 -1.43 9.05
C SER A 67 0.99 -1.26 8.43
N ALA A 68 1.07 -0.76 7.19
CA ALA A 68 2.33 -0.45 6.53
C ALA A 68 3.08 0.68 7.26
N ALA A 69 2.38 1.76 7.62
CA ALA A 69 2.95 2.87 8.37
C ALA A 69 3.42 2.45 9.77
N ASP A 70 2.64 1.64 10.49
CA ASP A 70 2.99 1.12 11.81
C ASP A 70 4.18 0.16 11.72
N LEU A 71 4.27 -0.66 10.67
CA LEU A 71 5.44 -1.51 10.45
C LEU A 71 6.70 -0.68 10.12
N ARG A 72 6.53 0.46 9.46
CA ARG A 72 7.66 1.30 9.03
C ARG A 72 8.16 2.23 10.13
N TYR A 73 7.25 2.84 10.89
CA TYR A 73 7.51 3.93 11.81
C TYR A 73 7.06 3.65 13.25
N GLY A 74 6.32 2.56 13.47
CA GLY A 74 5.88 2.16 14.79
C GLY A 74 7.03 1.67 15.68
N PRO A 75 6.77 1.49 16.98
CA PRO A 75 7.80 1.14 17.98
C PRO A 75 8.44 -0.24 17.78
N SER A 76 7.90 -1.05 16.85
CA SER A 76 8.37 -2.39 16.49
C SER A 76 8.94 -2.45 15.07
N GLY A 77 9.10 -1.30 14.39
CA GLY A 77 9.30 -1.26 12.95
C GLY A 77 10.67 -1.79 12.50
N ASP A 78 10.65 -2.58 11.43
CA ASP A 78 11.84 -2.97 10.68
C ASP A 78 12.53 -1.70 10.19
N VAL A 79 13.73 -1.44 10.74
CA VAL A 79 14.58 -0.30 10.39
C VAL A 79 14.74 -0.23 8.87
N PRO A 80 14.66 0.96 8.25
CA PRO A 80 14.96 1.10 6.82
C PRO A 80 16.24 0.38 6.45
N ASP A 81 16.19 -0.47 5.42
CA ASP A 81 17.35 -0.89 4.65
C ASP A 81 18.00 0.41 4.15
N LYS A 82 19.02 0.88 4.89
CA LYS A 82 19.83 2.04 4.54
C LYS A 82 20.91 1.57 3.57
N ASP A 83 20.55 1.26 2.33
CA ASP A 83 21.53 0.99 1.28
C ASP A 83 20.93 1.40 -0.07
N GLU A 84 21.14 2.65 -0.47
CA GLU A 84 21.99 3.05 -1.63
C GLU A 84 22.01 4.58 -1.83
#